data_AF-A0A3M1XSA8-F1
#
_entry.id   AF-A0A3M1XSA8-F1
#
_cell.length_a   1.000
_cell.length_b   1.000
_cell.length_c   1.000
_cell.angle_alpha   90.00
_cell.angle_beta   90.00
_cell.angle_gamma   90.00
#
_symmetry.space_group_name_H-M   'P 1'
#
loop_
_entity.id
_entity.type
_entity.pdbx_description
1 polymer ?
#
loop_
_entity_poly.entity_id
_entity_poly.type
_entity_poly.pdbx_seq_one_letter_code
_entity_poly.pdbx_strand_id
1 'polypeptide(L)' 'MEVHLKEIPELYQRLAGQWLLFEILETNANQTPVRLRLLKNSSNKDDLYEFLMEDDQWNWDRQYLIVYADPSRPCTIA' A
#
# COMPACT_ATOMS: atom_id res chain seq x y z
N MET A 1 -1.61 9.22 3.35
CA MET A 1 -0.24 9.75 3.14
C MET A 1 0.22 9.38 1.73
N GLU A 2 0.70 10.31 0.91
CA GLU A 2 1.27 9.97 -0.41
C GLU A 2 2.75 9.58 -0.29
N VAL A 3 3.16 8.61 -1.11
CA VAL A 3 4.48 7.97 -1.05
C VAL A 3 4.93 7.64 -2.47
N HIS A 4 6.17 7.99 -2.81
CA HIS A 4 6.81 7.52 -4.03
C HIS A 4 7.36 6.10 -3.83
N LEU A 5 7.39 5.30 -4.91
CA LEU A 5 7.90 3.92 -4.84
C LEU A 5 9.30 3.84 -4.20
N LYS A 6 10.19 4.81 -4.50
CA LYS A 6 11.55 4.89 -3.94
C LYS A 6 11.60 5.04 -2.42
N GLU A 7 10.52 5.50 -1.79
CA GLU A 7 10.41 5.74 -0.35
C GLU A 7 9.82 4.53 0.40
N ILE A 8 9.35 3.50 -0.32
CA ILE A 8 8.81 2.27 0.28
C ILE A 8 9.78 1.54 1.21
N PRO A 9 11.10 1.44 0.91
CA PRO A 9 12.04 0.83 1.85
C PRO A 9 12.09 1.52 3.21
N GLU A 10 12.12 2.86 3.23
CA GLU A 10 12.10 3.63 4.48
C GLU A 10 10.77 3.49 5.21
N LEU A 11 9.67 3.45 4.47
CA LEU A 11 8.35 3.21 5.03
C LEU A 11 8.26 1.84 5.72
N TYR A 12 8.87 0.81 5.12
CA TYR A 12 8.88 -0.54 5.68
C TYR A 12 9.69 -0.60 6.97
N GLN A 13 10.81 0.13 7.05
CA GLN A 13 11.55 0.27 8.31
C GLN A 13 10.70 0.91 9.40
N ARG A 14 9.92 1.95 9.07
CA ARG A 14 9.09 2.69 10.02
C ARG A 14 7.85 1.92 10.47
N LEU A 15 7.22 1.16 9.57
CA LEU A 15 5.98 0.41 9.81
C LEU A 15 6.22 -1.11 9.84
N ALA A 16 7.40 -1.53 10.28
CA ALA A 16 7.81 -2.92 10.31
C ALA A 16 6.77 -3.80 11.02
N GLY A 17 6.41 -4.92 10.39
CA GLY A 17 5.46 -5.88 10.93
C GLY A 17 3.99 -5.50 10.74
N GLN A 18 3.69 -4.47 9.94
CA GLN A 18 2.33 -4.04 9.66
C GLN A 18 1.90 -4.38 8.22
N TRP A 19 0.63 -4.67 8.04
CA TRP A 19 -0.05 -4.67 6.76
C TRP A 19 -0.38 -3.24 6.34
N LEU A 20 -0.14 -2.94 5.07
CA LEU A 20 -0.34 -1.63 4.46
C LEU A 20 -1.29 -1.76 3.28
N LEU A 21 -2.32 -0.91 3.23
CA LEU A 21 -3.22 -0.74 2.11
C LEU A 21 -2.86 0.55 1.36
N PHE A 22 -2.48 0.40 0.10
CA PHE A 22 -2.20 1.51 -0.79
C PHE A 22 -3.26 1.61 -1.89
N GLU A 23 -3.55 2.84 -2.27
CA GLU A 23 -4.15 3.21 -3.55
C GLU A 23 -3.03 3.56 -4.53
N ILE A 24 -3.09 3.02 -5.76
CA ILE A 24 -2.17 3.40 -6.83
C ILE A 24 -2.69 4.68 -7.49
N LEU A 25 -1.88 5.75 -7.42
CA LEU A 25 -2.21 7.04 -8.00
C LEU A 25 -1.65 7.19 -9.42
N GLU A 26 -0.49 6.58 -9.68
CA GLU A 26 0.23 6.72 -10.94
C GLU A 26 1.09 5.49 -11.21
N THR A 27 1.12 5.04 -12.46
CA THR A 27 1.99 3.97 -12.98
C THR A 27 2.89 4.51 -14.09
N ASN A 28 4.06 3.89 -14.28
CA ASN A 28 4.95 4.21 -15.39
C ASN A 28 4.54 3.46 -16.67
N ALA A 29 5.32 3.63 -17.76
CA ALA A 29 5.09 2.98 -19.05
C ALA A 29 5.04 1.44 -19.00
N ASN A 30 5.63 0.82 -17.97
CA ASN A 30 5.62 -0.63 -17.75
C ASN A 30 4.53 -1.07 -16.76
N GLN A 31 3.58 -0.20 -16.44
CA GLN A 31 2.54 -0.40 -15.43
C GLN A 31 3.05 -0.54 -13.98
N THR A 32 4.32 -0.27 -13.71
CA THR A 32 4.84 -0.27 -12.33
C THR A 32 4.32 0.95 -11.58
N PRO A 33 3.74 0.80 -10.38
CA PRO A 33 3.32 1.92 -9.55
C PRO A 33 4.51 2.83 -9.19
N VAL A 34 4.38 4.14 -9.44
CA VAL A 34 5.41 5.14 -9.10
C VAL A 34 4.98 6.07 -7.97
N ARG A 35 3.66 6.29 -7.83
CA ARG A 35 3.06 7.05 -6.73
C ARG A 35 1.89 6.28 -6.14
N LEU A 36 1.91 6.21 -4.82
CA LEU A 36 0.98 5.45 -4.01
C LEU A 36 0.42 6.37 -2.92
N ARG A 37 -0.80 6.10 -2.46
CA ARG A 37 -1.35 6.69 -1.25
C ARG A 37 -1.60 5.61 -0.23
N LEU A 38 -0.93 5.69 0.91
CA LEU A 38 -1.27 4.86 2.07
C LEU A 38 -2.63 5.31 2.60
N LEU A 39 -3.60 4.40 2.53
CA LEU A 39 -4.95 4.57 3.05
C LEU A 39 -5.05 4.09 4.49
N LYS A 40 -4.53 2.89 4.78
CA LYS A 40 -4.61 2.26 6.09
C LYS A 40 -3.39 1.38 6.35
N ASN A 41 -3.00 1.27 7.62
CA ASN A 41 -2.04 0.29 8.10
C ASN A 41 -2.53 -0.32 9.42
N SER A 42 -2.19 -1.58 9.66
CA SER A 42 -2.46 -2.28 10.92
C SER A 42 -1.51 -3.46 11.10
N SER A 43 -1.25 -3.88 12.33
CA SER A 43 -0.59 -5.16 12.63
C SER A 43 -1.45 -6.36 12.26
N ASN A 44 -2.77 -6.19 12.20
CA ASN A 44 -3.72 -7.22 11.79
C ASN A 44 -4.18 -6.97 10.34
N LYS A 45 -4.20 -8.01 9.51
CA LYS A 45 -4.65 -7.90 8.12
C LYS A 45 -6.16 -7.67 8.04
N ASP A 46 -6.92 -8.23 8.98
CA ASP A 46 -8.39 -8.20 8.94
C ASP A 46 -8.94 -6.77 9.06
N ASP A 47 -8.27 -5.92 9.84
CA ASP A 47 -8.60 -4.49 9.96
C ASP A 47 -8.51 -3.73 8.62
N LEU A 48 -7.69 -4.20 7.67
CA LEU A 48 -7.65 -3.62 6.33
C LEU A 48 -8.87 -4.07 5.52
N TYR A 49 -9.30 -5.33 5.66
CA TYR A 49 -10.50 -5.82 4.97
C TYR A 49 -11.76 -5.15 5.51
N GLU A 50 -11.88 -4.96 6.81
CA GLU A 50 -12.98 -4.20 7.41
C GLU A 50 -13.02 -2.77 6.83
N PHE A 51 -11.87 -2.10 6.77
CA PHE A 51 -11.77 -0.78 6.14
C PHE A 51 -12.23 -0.79 4.67
N LEU A 52 -11.90 -1.83 3.89
CA LEU A 52 -12.35 -1.96 2.49
C LEU A 52 -13.86 -2.14 2.36
N MET A 53 -14.47 -2.87 3.29
CA MET A 53 -15.88 -3.25 3.23
C MET A 53 -16.80 -2.15 3.78
N GLU A 54 -16.30 -1.33 4.71
CA GLU A 54 -17.06 -0.28 5.39
C GLU A 54 -16.89 1.11 4.76
N ASP A 55 -15.97 1.28 3.81
CA ASP A 55 -15.77 2.57 3.14
C ASP A 55 -16.82 2.79 2.03
N ASP A 56 -17.88 3.53 2.37
CA ASP A 56 -18.92 3.95 1.43
C ASP A 56 -18.39 4.78 0.24
N GLN A 57 -17.16 5.31 0.33
CA GLN A 57 -16.51 6.07 -0.73
C GLN A 57 -15.50 5.24 -1.55
N TRP A 58 -15.50 3.92 -1.34
CA TRP A 58 -14.59 3.03 -2.05
C TRP A 58 -14.78 3.11 -3.57
N ASN A 59 -13.69 3.37 -4.28
CA ASN A 59 -13.72 3.55 -5.73
C ASN A 59 -13.21 2.29 -6.44
N TRP A 60 -14.13 1.45 -6.88
CA TRP A 60 -13.84 0.18 -7.55
C TRP A 60 -13.12 0.32 -8.91
N ASP A 61 -13.08 1.51 -9.51
CA ASP A 61 -12.35 1.77 -10.76
C ASP A 61 -10.86 2.05 -10.53
N ARG A 62 -10.43 2.20 -9.27
CA ARG A 62 -9.02 2.41 -8.91
C ARG A 62 -8.32 1.10 -8.59
N GLN A 63 -6.98 1.14 -8.66
CA GLN A 63 -6.14 0.01 -8.32
C GLN A 63 -5.58 0.15 -6.91
N TYR A 64 -5.53 -0.96 -6.18
CA TYR A 64 -5.12 -1.01 -4.78
C TYR A 64 -4.13 -2.14 -4.53
N LEU A 65 -3.26 -1.97 -3.53
CA LEU A 65 -2.25 -2.94 -3.14
C LEU A 65 -2.30 -3.17 -1.63
N ILE A 66 -2.33 -4.45 -1.23
CA ILE A 66 -2.13 -4.86 0.15
C ILE A 66 -0.77 -5.52 0.25
N VAL A 67 0.10 -4.97 1.09
CA VAL A 67 1.47 -5.47 1.27
C VAL A 67 1.81 -5.57 2.75
N TYR A 68 2.66 -6.53 3.10
CA TYR A 68 3.20 -6.65 4.44
C TYR A 68 4.57 -5.97 4.50
N ALA A 69 4.74 -5.06 5.46
CA ALA A 69 5.98 -4.33 5.66
C ALA A 69 7.03 -5.19 6.35
N ASP A 70 7.77 -5.96 5.54
CA ASP A 70 8.93 -6.74 5.97
C ASP A 70 10.23 -6.00 5.59
N PRO A 71 10.96 -5.40 6.55
CA PRO A 71 12.20 -4.68 6.26
C PRO A 71 13.32 -5.56 5.70
N SER A 72 13.24 -6.89 5.89
CA SER A 72 14.24 -7.85 5.42
C SER A 72 14.03 -8.28 3.98
N ARG A 73 12.86 -8.00 3.39
CA ARG A 73 12.50 -8.39 2.03
C ARG A 73 12.16 -7.13 1.22
N PRO A 74 13.01 -6.73 0.26
CA PRO A 74 12.65 -5.62 -0.61
C PRO A 74 11.38 -5.99 -1.38
N CYS A 75 10.31 -5.21 -1.22
CA CYS A 75 9.10 -5.39 -1.98
C CYS A 75 9.39 -5.11 -3.45
N THR A 76 9.46 -6.16 -4.26
CA THR A 76 9.54 -6.06 -5.71
C THR A 76 8.10 -6.05 -6.22
N ILE A 77 7.55 -4.84 -6.39
CA ILE A 77 6.31 -4.65 -7.12
C ILE A 77 6.68 -4.81 -8.61
N ALA A 78 6.51 -6.02 -9.14
CA ALA A 78 6.79 -6.38 -10.52
C ALA A 78 5.55 -6.24 -11.40
#